data_AF-A0A259LN92-F1
#
_entry.id   AF-A0A259LN92-F1
#
_cell.length_a   1.000
_cell.length_b   1.000
_cell.length_c   1.000
_cell.angle_alpha   90.00
_cell.angle_beta   90.00
_cell.angle_gamma   90.00
#
_symmetry.space_group_name_H-M   'P 1'
#
loop_
_entity.id
_entity.type
_entity.pdbx_description
1 polymer ?
#
loop_
_entity_poly.entity_id
_entity_poly.type
_entity_poly.pdbx_seq_one_letter_code
_entity_poly.pdbx_strand_id
1 'polypeptide(L)'
;MDILVNNAGILRDKTFAKVTMEDFRKVLDVHLMGSVHTTHALWRHMVERGYGRIVYTTSGSGMYGNFGQSNYGAAKASLLGLMNVLSLEGAKYNIRVNMLAPTAATRMTDSLLPPDTIDLLDPATITPGLLVLVSEDAPSRMILGAGAGCFTETKITETAGVALQGDALSPEGVMAAMGQIRDPRGQAEMPDAFAQTRKYARMAAEARGLPLPWND
;
A
#
# COMPACT_ATOMS: atom_id res chain seq x y z
N MET A 1 -7.54 23.78 5.64
CA MET A 1 -6.59 22.68 5.37
C MET A 1 -7.42 21.47 5.04
N ASP A 2 -7.53 21.21 3.74
CA ASP A 2 -8.53 20.32 3.15
C ASP A 2 -7.84 19.16 2.41
N ILE A 3 -6.60 19.40 1.98
CA ILE A 3 -5.75 18.49 1.24
C ILE A 3 -4.40 18.41 1.96
N LEU A 4 -3.89 17.19 2.15
CA LEU A 4 -2.53 16.90 2.63
C LEU A 4 -1.85 15.93 1.66
N VAL A 5 -0.72 16.36 1.08
CA VAL A 5 0.12 15.50 0.24
C VAL A 5 1.45 15.26 0.95
N ASN A 6 1.63 14.05 1.46
CA ASN A 6 2.85 13.62 2.14
C ASN A 6 3.89 13.15 1.12
N ASN A 7 4.66 14.11 0.60
CA ASN A 7 5.66 13.88 -0.46
C ASN A 7 7.12 13.92 0.03
N ALA A 8 7.39 14.49 1.21
CA ALA A 8 8.76 14.65 1.71
C ALA A 8 9.51 13.31 1.79
N GLY A 9 10.79 13.29 1.41
CA GLY A 9 11.56 12.05 1.36
C GLY A 9 13.07 12.26 1.16
N ILE A 10 13.84 11.26 1.59
CA ILE A 10 15.30 11.16 1.42
C ILE A 10 15.71 9.72 1.04
N LEU A 11 16.93 9.55 0.51
CA LEU A 11 17.57 8.24 0.30
C LEU A 11 18.82 8.06 1.17
N ARG A 12 19.09 6.81 1.56
CA ARG A 12 20.30 6.34 2.24
C ARG A 12 20.59 4.90 1.81
N ASP A 13 20.79 4.73 0.51
CA ASP A 13 20.82 3.43 -0.13
C ASP A 13 22.13 2.69 0.18
N LYS A 14 22.00 1.51 0.78
CA LYS A 14 23.10 0.60 1.14
C LYS A 14 22.56 -0.82 1.16
N THR A 15 23.38 -1.79 0.79
CA THR A 15 23.02 -3.20 1.03
C THR A 15 22.73 -3.42 2.52
N PHE A 16 21.86 -4.38 2.85
CA PHE A 16 21.43 -4.56 4.24
C PHE A 16 22.58 -4.80 5.21
N ALA A 17 23.65 -5.48 4.78
CA ALA A 17 24.85 -5.68 5.59
C ALA A 17 25.67 -4.40 5.85
N LYS A 18 25.45 -3.33 5.06
CA LYS A 18 26.22 -2.08 5.09
C LYS A 18 25.42 -0.88 5.61
N VAL A 19 24.09 -0.97 5.67
CA VAL A 19 23.25 0.12 6.20
C VAL A 19 23.49 0.27 7.70
N THR A 20 23.71 1.51 8.17
CA THR A 20 23.79 1.77 9.60
C THR A 20 22.38 1.92 10.17
N MET A 21 22.21 1.64 11.46
CA MET A 21 20.91 1.85 12.11
C MET A 21 20.49 3.32 12.15
N GLU A 22 21.46 4.25 12.14
CA GLU A 22 21.20 5.67 12.02
C GLU A 22 20.62 6.02 10.65
N ASP A 23 21.24 5.56 9.56
CA ASP A 23 20.74 5.75 8.19
C ASP A 23 19.35 5.12 8.03
N PHE A 24 19.16 3.92 8.59
CA PHE A 24 17.87 3.24 8.57
C PHE A 24 16.79 4.06 9.28
N ARG A 25 17.05 4.47 10.53
CA ARG A 25 16.08 5.23 11.34
C ARG A 25 15.79 6.60 10.71
N LYS A 26 16.80 7.28 10.17
CA LYS A 26 16.63 8.59 9.52
C LYS A 26 15.67 8.53 8.33
N VAL A 27 15.72 7.46 7.53
CA VAL A 27 14.78 7.23 6.42
C VAL A 27 13.36 7.01 6.97
N LEU A 28 13.18 6.18 8.00
CA LEU A 28 11.87 5.97 8.62
C LEU A 28 11.32 7.26 9.25
N ASP A 29 12.15 8.05 9.92
CA ASP A 29 11.75 9.29 10.58
C ASP A 29 11.19 10.30 9.57
N VAL A 30 11.84 10.45 8.41
CA VAL A 30 11.38 11.38 7.38
C VAL A 30 10.13 10.86 6.67
N HIS A 31 10.13 9.60 6.24
CA HIS A 31 9.06 9.07 5.38
C HIS A 31 7.83 8.64 6.17
N LEU A 32 8.01 7.79 7.18
CA LEU A 32 6.90 7.29 7.99
C LEU A 32 6.51 8.30 9.06
N MET A 33 7.42 8.64 9.97
CA MET A 33 7.05 9.49 11.11
C MET A 33 6.70 10.91 10.66
N GLY A 34 7.37 11.46 9.65
CA GLY A 34 6.99 12.71 9.02
C GLY A 34 5.53 12.69 8.54
N SER A 35 5.14 11.64 7.81
CA SER A 35 3.75 11.43 7.36
C SER A 35 2.76 11.24 8.50
N VAL A 36 3.15 10.54 9.57
CA VAL A 36 2.32 10.34 10.77
C VAL A 36 2.08 11.68 11.47
N HIS A 37 3.12 12.47 11.70
CA HIS A 37 3.02 13.74 12.41
C HIS A 37 2.14 14.76 11.67
N THR A 38 2.35 14.93 10.36
CA THR A 38 1.55 15.84 9.54
C THR A 38 0.10 15.40 9.46
N THR A 39 -0.15 14.09 9.27
CA THR A 39 -1.51 13.56 9.21
C THR A 39 -2.22 13.71 10.55
N HIS A 40 -1.58 13.29 11.65
CA HIS A 40 -2.14 13.38 12.99
C HIS A 40 -2.47 14.83 13.38
N ALA A 41 -1.60 15.78 13.04
CA ALA A 41 -1.83 17.20 13.31
C ALA A 41 -3.08 17.75 12.60
N LEU A 42 -3.42 17.24 11.41
CA LEU A 42 -4.56 17.70 10.62
C LEU A 42 -5.83 16.84 10.78
N TRP A 43 -5.70 15.62 11.32
CA TRP A 43 -6.77 14.63 11.35
C TRP A 43 -8.04 15.16 12.03
N ARG A 44 -7.90 15.69 13.25
CA ARG A 44 -9.03 16.23 14.01
C ARG A 44 -9.76 17.35 13.26
N HIS A 45 -9.00 18.24 12.61
CA HIS A 45 -9.55 19.33 11.81
C HIS A 45 -10.37 18.81 10.61
N MET A 46 -9.89 17.77 9.93
CA MET A 46 -10.62 17.14 8.83
C MET A 46 -11.91 16.46 9.31
N VAL A 47 -11.86 15.80 10.48
CA VAL A 47 -13.03 15.15 11.12
C VAL A 47 -14.10 16.18 11.48
N GLU A 48 -13.71 17.26 12.17
CA GLU A 48 -14.65 18.31 12.61
C GLU A 48 -15.35 19.00 11.43
N ARG A 49 -14.70 19.06 10.26
CA ARG A 49 -15.26 19.66 9.05
C ARG A 49 -16.00 18.68 8.14
N GLY A 50 -15.88 17.38 8.37
CA GLY A 50 -16.47 16.37 7.49
C GLY A 50 -15.90 16.40 6.07
N TYR A 51 -14.60 16.72 5.91
CA TYR A 51 -13.90 16.66 4.62
C TYR A 51 -12.39 16.55 4.80
N GLY A 52 -11.76 15.67 4.02
CA GLY A 52 -10.30 15.63 3.90
C GLY A 52 -9.80 14.79 2.72
N ARG A 53 -8.69 15.19 2.10
CA ARG A 53 -7.99 14.40 1.08
C ARG A 53 -6.54 14.23 1.50
N ILE A 54 -6.11 12.99 1.71
CA ILE A 54 -4.74 12.67 2.13
C ILE A 54 -4.12 11.78 1.06
N VAL A 55 -2.92 12.15 0.60
CA VAL A 55 -2.11 11.32 -0.29
C VAL A 55 -0.78 11.02 0.37
N TYR A 56 -0.40 9.74 0.41
CA TYR A 56 0.95 9.30 0.75
C TYR A 56 1.73 8.96 -0.51
N THR A 57 3.01 9.32 -0.56
CA THR A 57 3.89 8.92 -1.67
C THR A 57 4.60 7.61 -1.33
N THR A 58 4.30 6.54 -2.09
CA THR A 58 5.00 5.25 -2.05
C THR A 58 6.00 5.12 -3.21
N SER A 59 6.49 3.91 -3.49
CA SER A 59 7.37 3.61 -4.61
C SER A 59 7.30 2.13 -5.01
N GLY A 60 7.82 1.81 -6.20
CA GLY A 60 8.08 0.42 -6.59
C GLY A 60 8.96 -0.32 -5.56
N SER A 61 9.93 0.36 -4.94
CA SER A 61 10.76 -0.23 -3.88
C SER A 61 9.97 -0.63 -2.64
N GLY A 62 8.92 0.11 -2.30
CA GLY A 62 8.01 -0.24 -1.19
C GLY A 62 7.08 -1.39 -1.53
N MET A 63 6.61 -1.48 -2.77
CA MET A 63 5.62 -2.48 -3.19
C MET A 63 6.25 -3.80 -3.64
N TYR A 64 7.37 -3.74 -4.34
CA TYR A 64 7.99 -4.86 -5.04
C TYR A 64 9.41 -5.16 -4.55
N GLY A 65 9.98 -4.26 -3.74
CA GLY A 65 11.38 -4.33 -3.31
C GLY A 65 12.35 -3.71 -4.32
N ASN A 66 13.52 -3.30 -3.82
CA ASN A 66 14.63 -2.88 -4.64
C ASN A 66 15.96 -3.16 -3.92
N PHE A 67 16.96 -3.68 -4.65
CA PHE A 67 18.23 -4.06 -4.06
C PHE A 67 18.95 -2.83 -3.46
N GLY A 68 19.44 -2.95 -2.22
CA GLY A 68 20.12 -1.85 -1.52
C GLY A 68 19.18 -0.80 -0.90
N GLN A 69 17.87 -1.04 -0.90
CA GLN A 69 16.86 -0.10 -0.39
C GLN A 69 15.99 -0.72 0.71
N SER A 70 16.57 -1.50 1.63
CA SER A 70 15.80 -2.13 2.72
C SER A 70 15.14 -1.12 3.66
N ASN A 71 15.83 -0.02 3.99
CA ASN A 71 15.29 1.10 4.77
C ASN A 71 14.18 1.86 4.02
N TYR A 72 14.44 2.23 2.77
CA TYR A 72 13.51 2.98 1.93
C TYR A 72 12.27 2.16 1.57
N GLY A 73 12.46 0.92 1.15
CA GLY A 73 11.39 -0.05 0.89
C GLY A 73 10.52 -0.26 2.12
N ALA A 74 11.12 -0.50 3.30
CA ALA A 74 10.35 -0.62 4.55
C ALA A 74 9.56 0.64 4.88
N ALA A 75 10.17 1.83 4.74
CA ALA A 75 9.49 3.09 4.99
C ALA A 75 8.31 3.31 4.03
N LYS A 76 8.48 3.08 2.73
CA LYS A 76 7.40 3.24 1.74
C LYS A 76 6.30 2.19 1.89
N ALA A 77 6.65 0.94 2.21
CA ALA A 77 5.68 -0.11 2.50
C ALA A 77 4.85 0.19 3.76
N SER A 78 5.44 0.81 4.79
CA SER A 78 4.71 1.13 6.03
C SER A 78 3.53 2.09 5.83
N LEU A 79 3.64 3.00 4.84
CA LEU A 79 2.59 3.94 4.49
C LEU A 79 1.34 3.24 3.93
N LEU A 80 1.49 2.03 3.37
CA LEU A 80 0.36 1.20 2.92
C LEU A 80 -0.52 0.77 4.09
N GLY A 81 0.09 0.33 5.19
CA GLY A 81 -0.63 0.01 6.41
C GLY A 81 -1.36 1.23 6.97
N LEU A 82 -0.68 2.38 7.00
CA LEU A 82 -1.26 3.64 7.46
C LEU A 82 -2.45 4.08 6.60
N MET A 83 -2.33 4.05 5.27
CA MET A 83 -3.42 4.34 4.34
C MET A 83 -4.62 3.42 4.58
N ASN A 84 -4.39 2.10 4.67
CA ASN A 84 -5.46 1.12 4.83
C ASN A 84 -6.30 1.38 6.07
N VAL A 85 -5.66 1.68 7.21
CA VAL A 85 -6.36 1.96 8.47
C VAL A 85 -7.07 3.31 8.41
N LEU A 86 -6.38 4.38 8.00
CA LEU A 86 -6.98 5.72 7.99
C LEU A 86 -8.10 5.89 6.95
N SER A 87 -8.07 5.12 5.86
CA SER A 87 -9.19 5.07 4.92
C SER A 87 -10.47 4.58 5.58
N LEU A 88 -10.38 3.59 6.48
CA LEU A 88 -11.51 3.06 7.23
C LEU A 88 -11.98 4.04 8.32
N GLU A 89 -11.04 4.61 9.09
CA GLU A 89 -11.37 5.57 10.14
C GLU A 89 -12.00 6.87 9.60
N GLY A 90 -11.54 7.31 8.42
CA GLY A 90 -11.95 8.55 7.77
C GLY A 90 -13.25 8.47 6.97
N ALA A 91 -13.68 7.26 6.58
CA ALA A 91 -14.77 7.06 5.63
C ALA A 91 -16.07 7.81 6.01
N LYS A 92 -16.51 7.69 7.26
CA LYS A 92 -17.73 8.35 7.75
C LYS A 92 -17.66 9.88 7.80
N TYR A 93 -16.45 10.44 7.73
CA TYR A 93 -16.20 11.88 7.77
C TYR A 93 -15.83 12.44 6.40
N ASN A 94 -16.06 11.69 5.31
CA ASN A 94 -15.70 12.11 3.95
C ASN A 94 -14.19 12.46 3.84
N ILE A 95 -13.37 11.75 4.59
CA ILE A 95 -11.91 11.78 4.51
C ILE A 95 -11.48 10.61 3.64
N ARG A 96 -10.82 10.90 2.52
CA ARG A 96 -10.29 9.91 1.59
C ARG A 96 -8.77 9.88 1.69
N VAL A 97 -8.21 8.69 1.77
CA VAL A 97 -6.77 8.48 1.90
C VAL A 97 -6.31 7.58 0.77
N ASN A 98 -5.38 8.06 -0.05
CA ASN A 98 -4.85 7.36 -1.22
C ASN A 98 -3.31 7.36 -1.21
N MET A 99 -2.73 6.60 -2.13
CA MET A 99 -1.30 6.54 -2.35
C MET A 99 -0.96 6.85 -3.81
N LEU A 100 0.11 7.60 -3.98
CA LEU A 100 0.74 7.83 -5.27
C LEU A 100 2.04 7.01 -5.33
N ALA A 101 2.21 6.22 -6.38
CA ALA A 101 3.45 5.52 -6.72
C ALA A 101 4.06 6.20 -7.97
N PRO A 102 4.83 7.28 -7.80
CA PRO A 102 5.37 8.04 -8.90
C PRO A 102 6.57 7.35 -9.55
N THR A 103 6.68 7.50 -10.87
CA THR A 103 7.90 7.25 -11.64
C THR A 103 8.27 8.56 -12.35
N ALA A 104 9.28 9.25 -11.82
CA ALA A 104 9.79 10.50 -12.40
C ALA A 104 11.31 10.55 -12.34
N ALA A 105 11.89 11.28 -13.30
CA ALA A 105 13.26 11.75 -13.23
C ALA A 105 13.31 12.91 -12.24
N THR A 106 14.17 12.77 -11.24
CA THR A 106 14.40 13.77 -10.21
C THR A 106 15.86 13.64 -9.79
N ARG A 107 16.40 14.62 -9.05
CA ARG A 107 17.72 14.50 -8.42
C ARG A 107 17.96 13.18 -7.66
N MET A 108 16.88 12.53 -7.20
CA MET A 108 16.92 11.26 -6.48
C MET A 108 17.08 10.03 -7.42
N THR A 109 16.69 10.15 -8.69
CA THR A 109 16.62 9.07 -9.69
C THR A 109 17.48 9.31 -10.94
N ASP A 110 18.06 10.50 -11.10
CA ASP A 110 18.84 10.90 -12.29
C ASP A 110 19.98 9.92 -12.63
N SER A 111 20.66 9.35 -11.63
CA SER A 111 21.75 8.40 -11.85
C SER A 111 21.30 6.98 -12.21
N LEU A 112 20.00 6.72 -12.24
CA LEU A 112 19.41 5.39 -12.46
C LEU A 112 18.69 5.25 -13.81
N LEU A 113 18.49 6.34 -14.54
CA LEU A 113 17.67 6.38 -15.75
C LEU A 113 18.53 6.50 -17.02
N PRO A 114 18.23 5.75 -18.10
CA PRO A 114 18.84 6.00 -19.40
C PRO A 114 18.56 7.43 -19.88
N PRO A 115 19.52 8.12 -20.53
CA PRO A 115 19.37 9.51 -20.97
C PRO A 115 18.08 9.75 -21.78
N ASP A 116 17.75 8.82 -22.68
CA ASP A 116 16.60 8.92 -23.58
C ASP A 116 15.23 8.82 -22.86
N THR A 117 15.22 8.46 -21.57
CA THR A 117 13.99 8.33 -20.77
C THR A 117 13.73 9.52 -19.86
N ILE A 118 14.70 10.41 -19.67
CA ILE A 118 14.63 11.53 -18.74
C ILE A 118 13.52 12.51 -19.14
N ASP A 119 13.45 12.87 -20.42
CA ASP A 119 12.45 13.81 -20.96
C ASP A 119 11.02 13.27 -20.85
N LEU A 120 10.84 11.95 -20.88
CA LEU A 120 9.53 11.31 -20.71
C LEU A 120 9.07 11.32 -19.26
N LEU A 121 9.99 11.41 -18.30
CA LEU A 121 9.73 11.24 -16.88
C LEU A 121 9.63 12.57 -16.13
N ASP A 122 9.24 13.64 -16.81
CA ASP A 122 8.95 14.95 -16.20
C ASP A 122 7.90 14.78 -15.07
N PRO A 123 8.17 15.30 -13.84
CA PRO A 123 7.20 15.29 -12.75
C PRO A 123 5.79 15.82 -13.10
N ALA A 124 5.68 16.73 -14.07
CA ALA A 124 4.40 17.24 -14.56
C ALA A 124 3.52 16.14 -15.15
N THR A 125 4.10 15.05 -15.66
CA THR A 125 3.36 13.89 -16.19
C THR A 125 2.61 13.12 -15.11
N ILE A 126 2.95 13.33 -13.83
CA ILE A 126 2.30 12.69 -12.67
C ILE A 126 1.16 13.57 -12.13
N THR A 127 1.26 14.89 -12.30
CA THR A 127 0.34 15.87 -11.71
C THR A 127 -1.13 15.57 -11.96
N PRO A 128 -1.60 15.19 -13.17
CA PRO A 128 -3.00 14.86 -13.38
C PRO A 128 -3.50 13.74 -12.47
N GLY A 129 -2.69 12.69 -12.30
CA GLY A 129 -3.00 11.58 -11.41
C GLY A 129 -3.09 12.00 -9.94
N LEU A 130 -2.14 12.81 -9.48
CA LEU A 130 -2.18 13.36 -8.11
C LEU A 130 -3.43 14.21 -7.88
N LEU A 131 -3.82 15.05 -8.85
CA LEU A 131 -5.02 15.90 -8.74
C LEU A 131 -6.30 15.06 -8.61
N VAL A 132 -6.39 13.91 -9.28
CA VAL A 132 -7.51 12.97 -9.11
C VAL A 132 -7.55 12.38 -7.69
N LEU A 133 -6.40 12.05 -7.11
CA LEU A 133 -6.35 11.50 -5.74
C LEU A 133 -6.77 12.50 -4.65
N VAL A 134 -6.82 13.79 -4.97
CA VAL A 134 -7.21 14.88 -4.05
C VAL A 134 -8.44 15.67 -4.51
N SER A 135 -9.13 15.22 -5.55
CA SER A 135 -10.36 15.84 -6.02
C SER A 135 -11.51 15.61 -5.03
N GLU A 136 -12.61 16.35 -5.18
CA GLU A 136 -13.82 16.14 -4.39
C GLU A 136 -14.37 14.71 -4.56
N ASP A 137 -14.33 14.18 -5.78
CA ASP A 137 -14.77 12.80 -6.11
C ASP A 137 -13.62 11.77 -6.07
N ALA A 138 -12.54 12.06 -5.34
CA ALA A 138 -11.40 11.16 -5.27
C ALA A 138 -11.82 9.72 -4.94
N PRO A 139 -11.06 8.71 -5.37
CA PRO A 139 -11.20 7.36 -4.82
C PRO A 139 -10.79 7.34 -3.34
N SER A 140 -10.93 6.21 -2.68
CA SER A 140 -10.31 5.97 -1.37
C SER A 140 -9.58 4.64 -1.39
N ARG A 141 -8.47 4.55 -0.66
CA ARG A 141 -7.60 3.38 -0.58
C ARG A 141 -6.98 2.96 -1.94
N MET A 142 -6.90 3.88 -2.90
CA MET A 142 -6.27 3.62 -4.19
C MET A 142 -4.74 3.77 -4.11
N ILE A 143 -4.01 2.86 -4.76
CA ILE A 143 -2.57 3.03 -5.04
C ILE A 143 -2.40 3.32 -6.52
N LEU A 144 -2.28 4.60 -6.87
CA LEU A 144 -2.12 5.04 -8.25
C LEU A 144 -0.66 5.05 -8.66
N GLY A 145 -0.27 4.17 -9.59
CA GLY A 145 0.95 4.31 -10.36
C GLY A 145 0.83 5.43 -11.37
N ALA A 146 1.83 6.31 -11.45
CA ALA A 146 1.83 7.43 -12.39
C ALA A 146 3.25 7.79 -12.84
N GLY A 147 3.45 8.03 -14.14
CA GLY A 147 4.71 8.47 -14.72
C GLY A 147 4.73 8.35 -16.23
N ALA A 148 5.41 9.27 -16.92
CA ALA A 148 5.44 9.34 -18.39
C ALA A 148 4.06 9.33 -19.08
N GLY A 149 3.05 9.89 -18.41
CA GLY A 149 1.67 9.90 -18.90
C GLY A 149 0.93 8.57 -18.76
N CYS A 150 1.57 7.55 -18.20
CA CYS A 150 0.95 6.27 -17.86
C CYS A 150 0.32 6.33 -16.46
N PHE A 151 -0.86 5.71 -16.31
CA PHE A 151 -1.58 5.61 -15.04
C PHE A 151 -2.04 4.17 -14.80
N THR A 152 -1.78 3.62 -13.61
CA THR A 152 -2.17 2.25 -13.24
C THR A 152 -2.69 2.21 -11.81
N GLU A 153 -3.45 1.17 -11.45
CA GLU A 153 -3.82 0.90 -10.06
C GLU A 153 -3.10 -0.37 -9.57
N THR A 154 -2.45 -0.29 -8.42
CA THR A 154 -1.89 -1.47 -7.73
C THR A 154 -2.83 -1.92 -6.61
N LYS A 155 -3.11 -3.22 -6.54
CA LYS A 155 -4.07 -3.82 -5.59
C LYS A 155 -3.41 -4.94 -4.78
N ILE A 156 -3.85 -5.10 -3.54
CA ILE A 156 -3.49 -6.25 -2.70
C ILE A 156 -4.64 -7.25 -2.74
N THR A 157 -4.37 -8.44 -3.27
CA THR A 157 -5.34 -9.52 -3.40
C THR A 157 -4.91 -10.76 -2.62
N GLU A 158 -5.88 -11.56 -2.22
CA GLU A 158 -5.66 -12.88 -1.61
C GLU A 158 -6.27 -13.96 -2.49
N THR A 159 -5.54 -15.06 -2.75
CA THR A 159 -5.99 -16.23 -3.53
C THR A 159 -7.19 -16.91 -2.89
N ALA A 160 -7.94 -17.73 -3.63
CA ALA A 160 -9.07 -18.48 -3.05
C ALA A 160 -8.65 -19.36 -1.85
N GLY A 161 -7.48 -19.99 -1.94
CA GLY A 161 -6.90 -20.82 -0.89
C GLY A 161 -7.61 -22.17 -0.72
N VAL A 162 -7.28 -22.89 0.35
CA VAL A 162 -7.83 -24.21 0.67
C VAL A 162 -7.88 -24.41 2.18
N ALA A 163 -8.95 -25.05 2.66
CA ALA A 163 -9.07 -25.47 4.06
C ALA A 163 -8.69 -26.94 4.22
N LEU A 164 -7.58 -27.21 4.92
CA LEU A 164 -7.10 -28.57 5.20
C LEU A 164 -7.73 -29.12 6.49
N GLN A 165 -7.86 -30.44 6.57
CA GLN A 165 -8.53 -31.13 7.68
C GLN A 165 -7.84 -32.43 8.05
N GLY A 166 -8.12 -32.91 9.28
CA GLY A 166 -7.61 -34.19 9.77
C GLY A 166 -6.09 -34.29 9.58
N ASP A 167 -5.64 -35.43 9.06
CA ASP A 167 -4.21 -35.70 8.83
C ASP A 167 -3.61 -34.80 7.73
N ALA A 168 -4.44 -34.24 6.84
CA ALA A 168 -3.99 -33.28 5.83
C ALA A 168 -3.70 -31.89 6.42
N LEU A 169 -4.16 -31.57 7.64
CA LEU A 169 -3.74 -30.37 8.36
C LEU A 169 -2.36 -30.60 8.99
N SER A 170 -1.37 -30.74 8.11
CA SER A 170 0.03 -31.03 8.44
C SER A 170 0.95 -30.23 7.51
N PRO A 171 2.24 -30.07 7.85
CA PRO A 171 3.21 -29.46 6.94
C PRO A 171 3.22 -30.11 5.56
N GLU A 172 3.13 -31.44 5.49
CA GLU A 172 3.10 -32.23 4.26
C GLU A 172 1.82 -31.95 3.45
N GLY A 173 0.67 -31.87 4.11
CA GLY A 173 -0.59 -31.52 3.45
C GLY A 173 -0.60 -30.09 2.91
N VAL A 174 -0.02 -29.12 3.63
CA VAL A 174 0.19 -27.75 3.13
C VAL A 174 1.10 -27.76 1.89
N MET A 175 2.20 -28.51 1.92
CA MET A 175 3.10 -28.65 0.77
C MET A 175 2.40 -29.28 -0.44
N ALA A 176 1.62 -30.34 -0.22
CA ALA A 176 0.83 -30.99 -1.27
C ALA A 176 -0.22 -30.03 -1.88
N ALA A 177 -0.75 -29.10 -1.07
CA ALA A 177 -1.74 -28.12 -1.49
C ALA A 177 -1.15 -26.83 -2.10
N MET A 178 0.17 -26.71 -2.27
CA MET A 178 0.81 -25.47 -2.76
C MET A 178 0.26 -24.97 -4.09
N GLY A 179 -0.10 -25.88 -5.00
CA GLY A 179 -0.72 -25.52 -6.27
C GLY A 179 -2.03 -24.74 -6.10
N GLN A 180 -2.87 -25.14 -5.13
CA GLN A 180 -4.14 -24.45 -4.83
C GLN A 180 -3.92 -23.15 -4.05
N ILE A 181 -3.01 -23.16 -3.08
CA ILE A 181 -2.69 -21.99 -2.25
C ILE A 181 -2.17 -20.83 -3.12
N ARG A 182 -1.37 -21.15 -4.15
CA ARG A 182 -0.73 -20.17 -5.03
C ARG A 182 -1.52 -19.85 -6.30
N ASP A 183 -2.69 -20.45 -6.50
CA ASP A 183 -3.52 -20.24 -7.69
C ASP A 183 -4.12 -18.82 -7.68
N PRO A 184 -3.80 -17.96 -8.67
CA PRO A 184 -4.34 -16.60 -8.72
C PRO A 184 -5.82 -16.56 -9.15
N ARG A 185 -6.37 -17.67 -9.66
CA ARG A 185 -7.78 -17.72 -10.08
C ARG A 185 -8.69 -17.48 -8.88
N GLY A 186 -9.64 -16.57 -9.04
CA GLY A 186 -10.58 -16.22 -7.97
C GLY A 186 -9.98 -15.40 -6.83
N GLN A 187 -8.78 -14.84 -6.99
CA GLN A 187 -8.24 -13.91 -6.00
C GLN A 187 -9.11 -12.65 -5.87
N ALA A 188 -9.20 -12.11 -4.67
CA ALA A 188 -10.02 -10.93 -4.38
C ALA A 188 -9.32 -9.98 -3.41
N GLU A 189 -9.66 -8.71 -3.49
CA GLU A 189 -9.24 -7.71 -2.50
C GLU A 189 -10.02 -7.89 -1.20
N MET A 190 -9.34 -7.79 -0.06
CA MET A 190 -9.98 -7.83 1.25
C MET A 190 -10.34 -6.41 1.71
N PRO A 191 -11.63 -6.11 1.99
CA PRO A 191 -12.06 -4.77 2.40
C PRO A 191 -11.54 -4.39 3.81
N ASP A 192 -11.33 -5.37 4.69
CA ASP A 192 -10.78 -5.15 6.03
C ASP A 192 -10.15 -6.46 6.56
N ALA A 193 -9.50 -6.40 7.73
CA ALA A 193 -8.86 -7.56 8.36
C ALA A 193 -9.88 -8.65 8.77
N PHE A 194 -11.08 -8.28 9.21
CA PHE A 194 -12.12 -9.24 9.58
C PHE A 194 -12.73 -9.93 8.36
N ALA A 195 -12.65 -9.35 7.16
CA ALA A 195 -13.07 -10.01 5.93
C ALA A 195 -12.24 -11.27 5.66
N GLN A 196 -10.93 -11.22 5.93
CA GLN A 196 -10.06 -12.40 5.89
C GLN A 196 -10.47 -13.42 6.95
N THR A 197 -10.73 -12.98 8.20
CA THR A 197 -11.22 -13.87 9.27
C THR A 197 -12.53 -14.57 8.88
N ARG A 198 -13.50 -13.83 8.33
CA ARG A 198 -14.78 -14.35 7.85
C ARG A 198 -14.56 -15.35 6.71
N LYS A 199 -13.69 -15.02 5.75
CA LYS A 199 -13.33 -15.92 4.64
C LYS A 199 -12.78 -17.25 5.17
N TYR A 200 -11.81 -17.22 6.08
CA TYR A 200 -11.20 -18.44 6.61
C TYR A 200 -12.18 -19.25 7.47
N ALA A 201 -13.00 -18.59 8.29
CA ALA A 201 -14.05 -19.25 9.06
C ALA A 201 -15.04 -19.95 8.13
N ARG A 202 -15.44 -19.30 7.03
CA ARG A 202 -16.32 -19.89 6.01
C ARG A 202 -15.72 -21.11 5.34
N MET A 203 -14.48 -20.99 4.84
CA MET A 203 -13.77 -22.12 4.23
C MET A 203 -13.65 -23.31 5.18
N ALA A 204 -13.33 -23.05 6.46
CA ALA A 204 -13.21 -24.09 7.46
C ALA A 204 -14.55 -24.76 7.79
N ALA A 205 -15.64 -23.99 7.87
CA ALA A 205 -16.97 -24.53 8.15
C ALA A 205 -17.51 -25.33 6.97
N GLU A 206 -17.39 -24.80 5.74
CA GLU A 206 -17.79 -25.49 4.50
C GLU A 206 -17.09 -26.84 4.37
N ALA A 207 -15.77 -26.86 4.56
CA ALA A 207 -15.02 -28.09 4.51
C ALA A 207 -15.49 -29.09 5.59
N ARG A 208 -15.96 -28.63 6.76
CA ARG A 208 -16.40 -29.48 7.88
C ARG A 208 -17.90 -29.82 7.84
N GLY A 209 -18.64 -29.30 6.85
CA GLY A 209 -20.10 -29.42 6.81
C GLY A 209 -20.81 -28.75 7.98
N LEU A 210 -20.22 -27.71 8.58
CA LEU A 210 -20.81 -26.97 9.70
C LEU A 210 -21.66 -25.80 9.19
N PRO A 211 -22.83 -25.52 9.80
CA PRO A 211 -23.58 -24.30 9.50
C PRO A 211 -22.78 -23.08 9.98
N LEU A 212 -22.70 -22.04 9.15
CA LEU A 212 -22.04 -20.78 9.50
C LEU A 212 -23.00 -19.82 10.21
N PRO A 213 -22.59 -19.16 11.32
CA PRO A 213 -23.46 -18.29 12.10
C PRO A 213 -23.51 -16.82 11.62
N TRP A 214 -22.95 -16.49 10.45
CA TRP A 214 -22.93 -15.10 9.94
C TRP A 214 -23.88 -14.97 8.76
N ASN A 215 -24.89 -14.11 8.90
CA ASN A 215 -25.64 -13.60 7.75
C ASN A 215 -24.80 -12.51 7.08
N ASP A 216 -24.72 -12.54 5.75
CA ASP A 216 -24.19 -11.44 4.94
C ASP A 216 -25.07 -10.18 5.07
#